data_AF-A0A438GXR5-F1
#
_entry.id   AF-A0A438GXR5-F1
#
_cell.length_a   1.000
_cell.length_b   1.000
_cell.length_c   1.000
_cell.angle_alpha   90.00
_cell.angle_beta   90.00
_cell.angle_gamma   90.00
#
_symmetry.space_group_name_H-M   'P 1'
#
loop_
_entity.id
_entity.type
_entity.pdbx_description
1 polymer ?
#
loop_
_entity_poly.entity_id
_entity_poly.type
_entity_poly.pdbx_seq_one_letter_code
_entity_poly.pdbx_strand_id
1 'polypeptide(L)'
;MASDASFSSTNNPLTIQNSQDPQHPLLIINLSNITKLSSTNYLTWSLQIQSLLEGYDLHHFIDVAHTPPPPTVTVTGVASPNPAYTT
;
A
#
# COMPACT_ATOMS: atom_id res chain seq x y z
N MET A 1 29.49 -11.01 -9.86
CA MET A 1 29.42 -9.63 -9.33
C MET A 1 27.95 -9.29 -9.17
N ALA A 2 27.47 -9.17 -7.93
CA ALA A 2 26.13 -8.64 -7.67
C ALA A 2 26.20 -7.12 -7.75
N SER A 3 25.32 -6.53 -8.55
CA SER A 3 25.20 -5.09 -8.72
C SER A 3 24.73 -4.44 -7.41
N ASP A 4 25.56 -3.57 -6.85
CA ASP A 4 25.19 -2.67 -5.76
C ASP A 4 24.08 -1.74 -6.25
N ALA A 5 22.83 -2.09 -5.95
CA ALA A 5 21.72 -1.16 -6.08
C ALA A 5 21.86 -0.12 -4.96
N SER A 6 22.31 1.08 -5.32
CA SER A 6 22.30 2.23 -4.42
C SER A 6 20.85 2.59 -4.05
N PHE A 7 20.37 2.05 -2.93
CA PHE A 7 19.07 2.43 -2.38
C PHE A 7 19.18 3.82 -1.73
N SER A 8 18.72 4.84 -2.46
CA SER A 8 18.51 6.20 -1.95
C SER A 8 17.55 6.16 -0.76
N SER A 9 18.03 6.51 0.43
CA SER A 9 17.17 6.74 1.60
C SER A 9 16.58 8.13 1.50
N THR A 10 15.54 8.29 0.71
CA THR A 10 14.82 9.56 0.66
C THR A 10 13.87 9.57 1.86
N ASN A 11 14.20 10.32 2.92
CA ASN A 11 13.32 10.56 4.08
C ASN A 11 12.11 11.45 3.72
N ASN A 12 11.78 11.55 2.43
CA ASN A 12 10.67 12.36 1.97
C ASN A 12 9.38 11.55 2.17
N PRO A 13 8.30 12.19 2.64
CA PRO A 13 7.01 11.54 2.72
C PRO A 13 6.57 11.09 1.33
N LEU A 14 5.97 9.90 1.26
CA LEU A 14 5.32 9.40 0.06
C LEU A 14 3.94 10.04 -0.05
N THR A 15 3.63 10.66 -1.17
CA THR A 15 2.33 11.30 -1.40
C THR A 15 1.60 10.61 -2.54
N ILE A 16 0.42 10.09 -2.25
CA ILE A 16 -0.53 9.61 -3.25
C ILE A 16 -1.39 10.79 -3.68
N GLN A 17 -1.21 11.23 -4.93
CA GLN A 17 -1.88 12.40 -5.48
C GLN A 17 -3.32 12.08 -5.87
N ASN A 18 -4.22 13.03 -5.64
CA ASN A 18 -5.54 13.00 -6.26
C ASN A 18 -5.45 13.68 -7.63
N SER A 19 -5.72 12.93 -8.71
CA SER A 19 -5.67 13.49 -10.06
C SER A 19 -6.81 14.47 -10.35
N GLN A 20 -7.93 14.36 -9.62
CA GLN A 20 -9.09 15.25 -9.76
C GLN A 20 -8.93 16.54 -8.92
N ASP A 21 -8.14 16.48 -7.84
CA ASP A 21 -7.85 17.62 -6.97
C ASP A 21 -6.40 17.61 -6.49
N PRO A 22 -5.46 18.15 -7.29
CA PRO A 22 -4.04 18.14 -6.96
C PRO A 22 -3.65 18.90 -5.69
N GLN A 23 -4.53 19.77 -5.17
CA GLN A 23 -4.27 20.52 -3.93
C GLN A 23 -4.56 19.68 -2.68
N HIS A 24 -5.34 18.61 -2.82
CA HIS A 24 -5.79 17.75 -1.73
C HIS A 24 -5.37 16.30 -2.02
N PRO A 25 -4.12 15.92 -1.63
CA PRO A 25 -3.64 14.56 -1.85
C PRO A 25 -4.48 13.54 -1.07
N LEU A 26 -4.60 12.33 -1.61
CA LEU A 26 -5.39 11.25 -1.02
C LEU A 26 -4.74 10.71 0.26
N LEU A 27 -3.41 10.61 0.26
CA LEU A 27 -2.67 10.06 1.39
C LEU A 27 -1.23 10.58 1.40
N ILE A 28 -0.73 10.91 2.59
CA ILE A 28 0.66 11.25 2.85
C ILE A 28 1.21 10.27 3.88
N ILE A 29 2.18 9.45 3.49
CA ILE A 29 2.82 8.45 4.35
C ILE A 29 4.23 8.93 4.72
N ASN A 30 4.49 9.06 6.01
CA ASN A 30 5.81 9.41 6.52
C ASN A 30 6.57 8.13 6.95
N LEU A 31 7.74 7.91 6.35
CA LEU A 31 8.61 6.76 6.64
C LEU A 31 9.85 7.12 7.48
N SER A 32 9.98 8.37 7.94
CA SER A 32 11.20 8.87 8.59
C SER A 32 11.54 8.15 9.90
N ASN A 33 10.57 7.49 10.53
CA ASN A 33 10.76 6.72 11.76
C ASN A 33 10.94 5.20 11.50
N ILE A 34 10.90 4.77 10.24
CA ILE A 34 11.11 3.37 9.86
C ILE A 34 12.61 3.13 9.66
N THR A 35 13.15 2.12 10.32
CA THR A 35 14.57 1.75 10.19
C THR A 35 14.81 1.20 8.78
N LYS A 36 15.88 1.60 8.12
CA LYS A 36 16.22 1.06 6.79
C LYS A 36 16.49 -0.45 6.90
N LEU A 37 15.90 -1.24 5.99
CA LEU A 37 16.11 -2.69 5.93
C LEU A 37 17.60 -3.02 5.69
N SER A 38 18.10 -3.98 6.45
CA SER A 38 19.42 -4.59 6.36
C SER A 38 19.33 -6.11 6.51
N SER A 39 20.42 -6.83 6.28
CA SER A 39 20.49 -8.28 6.45
C SER A 39 20.29 -8.77 7.90
N THR A 40 20.36 -7.87 8.89
CA THR A 40 20.33 -8.22 10.32
C THR A 40 19.12 -7.68 11.07
N ASN A 41 18.27 -6.86 10.43
CA ASN A 41 17.16 -6.17 11.12
C ASN A 41 15.77 -6.47 10.55
N TYR A 42 15.64 -7.52 9.72
CA TYR A 42 14.38 -7.86 9.04
C TYR A 42 13.18 -7.89 9.99
N LEU A 43 13.32 -8.50 11.18
CA LEU A 43 12.21 -8.62 12.13
C LEU A 43 11.73 -7.24 12.62
N THR A 44 12.66 -6.37 13.01
CA THR A 44 12.35 -5.01 13.46
C THR A 44 11.74 -4.18 12.33
N TRP A 45 12.34 -4.23 11.14
CA TRP A 45 11.83 -3.55 9.96
C TRP A 45 10.41 -4.01 9.61
N SER A 46 10.18 -5.33 9.63
CA SER A 46 8.88 -5.92 9.31
C SER A 46 7.82 -5.43 10.29
N LEU A 47 8.07 -5.47 11.59
CA LEU A 47 7.13 -4.98 12.60
C LEU A 47 6.81 -3.49 12.40
N GLN A 48 7.82 -2.66 12.12
CA GLN A 48 7.63 -1.23 11.86
C GLN A 48 6.76 -0.98 10.62
N ILE A 49 6.94 -1.74 9.53
CA ILE A 49 6.10 -1.65 8.34
C ILE A 49 4.67 -2.12 8.63
N GLN A 50 4.49 -3.24 9.33
CA GLN A 50 3.15 -3.76 9.65
C GLN A 50 2.36 -2.76 10.52
N SER A 51 2.99 -2.20 11.56
CA SER A 51 2.35 -1.18 12.42
C SER A 51 2.03 0.11 11.67
N LEU A 52 2.88 0.51 10.71
CA LEU A 52 2.59 1.65 9.85
C LEU A 52 1.34 1.39 9.00
N LEU A 53 1.28 0.23 8.34
CA LEU A 53 0.14 -0.13 7.49
C LEU A 53 -1.14 -0.26 8.31
N GLU A 54 -1.09 -0.84 9.50
CA GLU A 54 -2.23 -0.91 10.41
C GLU A 54 -2.69 0.49 10.85
N GLY A 55 -1.76 1.40 11.16
CA GLY A 55 -2.07 2.79 11.53
C GLY A 55 -2.73 3.62 10.43
N TYR A 56 -2.58 3.21 9.16
CA TYR A 56 -3.25 3.83 8.01
C TYR A 56 -4.44 3.00 7.49
N ASP A 57 -4.82 1.92 8.18
CA ASP A 57 -5.85 0.96 7.72
C ASP A 57 -5.53 0.37 6.33
N LEU A 58 -4.24 0.17 6.03
CA LEU A 58 -3.74 -0.37 4.77
C LEU A 58 -3.30 -1.84 4.85
N HIS A 59 -3.17 -2.37 6.07
CA HIS A 59 -2.69 -3.74 6.30
C HIS A 59 -3.49 -4.78 5.50
N HIS A 60 -4.80 -4.56 5.42
CA HIS A 60 -5.72 -5.48 4.78
C HIS A 60 -5.59 -5.53 3.25
N PHE A 61 -4.79 -4.65 2.62
CA PHE A 61 -4.53 -4.68 1.16
C PHE A 61 -3.29 -5.50 0.78
N ILE A 62 -2.42 -5.81 1.75
CA ILE A 62 -1.25 -6.66 1.55
C ILE A 62 -1.46 -8.08 2.09
N ASP A 63 -2.51 -8.27 2.88
CA ASP A 63 -2.90 -9.58 3.38
C ASP A 63 -3.50 -10.42 2.26
N VAL A 64 -2.86 -11.54 1.94
CA VAL A 64 -3.31 -12.50 0.92
C VAL A 64 -4.64 -13.15 1.31
N ALA A 65 -5.00 -13.16 2.60
CA ALA A 65 -6.30 -13.63 3.06
C ALA A 65 -7.45 -12.69 2.68
N HIS A 66 -7.17 -11.42 2.37
CA HIS A 66 -8.18 -10.46 1.98
C HIS A 66 -8.26 -10.38 0.46
N THR A 67 -9.10 -11.23 -0.13
CA THR A 67 -9.34 -11.17 -1.57
C THR A 67 -10.13 -9.92 -1.93
N PRO A 68 -9.66 -9.11 -2.91
CA PRO A 68 -10.46 -8.02 -3.44
C PRO A 68 -11.80 -8.57 -3.96
N PRO A 69 -12.87 -7.75 -3.95
CA PRO A 69 -14.17 -8.21 -4.42
C PRO A 69 -14.10 -8.69 -5.88
N PRO A 70 -15.01 -9.57 -6.31
CA PRO A 70 -15.05 -9.98 -7.71
C PRO A 70 -15.35 -8.77 -8.62
N PRO A 71 -14.71 -8.65 -9.80
CA PRO A 71 -14.97 -7.54 -10.72
C PRO A 71 -16.37 -7.60 -11.34
N THR A 72 -17.05 -8.74 -11.22
CA THR A 72 -18.43 -8.94 -11.69
C THR A 72 -19.27 -9.56 -10.58
N VAL A 73 -20.53 -9.14 -10.50
CA VAL A 73 -21.56 -9.77 -9.65
C VAL A 73 -22.54 -10.49 -10.56
N THR A 74 -22.95 -11.70 -10.18
CA THR A 74 -24.00 -12.42 -10.89
C THR A 74 -25.30 -12.27 -10.12
N VAL A 75 -26.27 -11.57 -10.71
CA VAL A 75 -27.63 -11.45 -10.17
C VAL A 75 -28.57 -12.15 -11.14
N THR A 76 -29.34 -13.13 -10.64
CA THR A 76 -30.31 -13.88 -11.46
C THR A 76 -29.72 -14.51 -12.74
N GLY A 77 -28.46 -14.95 -12.68
CA GLY A 77 -27.76 -15.57 -13.82
C GLY A 77 -27.17 -14.60 -14.83
N VAL A 78 -27.33 -13.29 -14.63
CA VAL A 78 -26.70 -12.24 -15.45
C VAL A 78 -25.50 -11.70 -14.72
N ALA A 79 -24.32 -11.80 -15.34
CA ALA A 79 -23.10 -11.16 -14.84
C ALA A 79 -23.11 -9.68 -15.22
N SER A 80 -23.02 -8.79 -14.23
CA SER A 80 -22.84 -7.36 -14.41
C SER A 80 -21.54 -6.89 -13.75
N PRO A 81 -20.95 -5.77 -14.19
CA PRO A 81 -19.83 -5.14 -13.47
C PRO A 81 -20.20 -4.91 -12.01
N ASN A 82 -19.24 -5.14 -11.11
CA ASN A 82 -19.48 -4.91 -9.69
C ASN A 82 -19.54 -3.41 -9.39
N PRO A 83 -20.67 -2.91 -8.83
CA PRO A 83 -20.83 -1.48 -8.50
C PRO A 83 -19.75 -0.93 -7.56
N ALA A 84 -19.11 -1.79 -6.77
CA ALA A 84 -17.98 -1.40 -5.91
C ALA A 84 -16.73 -0.95 -6.70
N TYR A 85 -16.68 -1.17 -8.02
CA TYR A 85 -15.58 -0.79 -8.90
C TYR A 85 -15.90 0.40 -9.81
N THR A 86 -17.13 0.90 -9.81
CA THR A 86 -17.52 2.07 -10.60
C THR A 86 -17.40 3.33 -9.75
N THR A 87 -16.45 4.19 -10.10
CA THR A 87 -16.29 5.57 -9.61
C THR A 87 -17.33 6.51 -10.21
#